data_AF-E5B3F8-F1
#
_entry.id   AF-E5B3F8-F1
#
_cell.length_a   1.000
_cell.length_b   1.000
_cell.length_c   1.000
_cell.angle_alpha   90.00
_cell.angle_beta   90.00
_cell.angle_gamma   90.00
#
_symmetry.space_group_name_H-M   'P 1'
#
loop_
_entity.id
_entity.type
_entity.pdbx_description
1 polymer ?
#
loop_
_entity_poly.entity_id
_entity_poly.type
_entity_poly.pdbx_seq_one_letter_code
_entity_poly.pdbx_strand_id
1 'polypeptide(L)'
;MQSEHSETSPAPFLDLTAIPADILQLGKRLADTKYQIDVLGKQGWGELTGNLHGLEAGGEWNGPDDALTFFSKILPFAALPSENAPPGIWQVPVERVIGRSWRWWPEHLIGNSEEKLREHLAGDHAADGTSYYFISSLALLLAVQGQSRVNYCRQRHIPFITARVTGLNYPPADRFKIYHVTKGATRQSWVVLNDRYLQAVHWPRITLPVLTRYGVQSDRWPQKFPATDLIFAELHHPQAAQDFIAPCVDLQALQQKIDAANQAAKLAAKPTRMAIGYMGIVNIWPVSITLTGIFLLSLIMTGMTAGEGWPGLLSLLVCAMSASMLLFLVAPVFQVRQNSGNMSTMRVQESLTESTKYPQPPTETA
;
A
#
# COMPACT_ATOMS: atom_id res chain seq x y z
N MET A 1 -7.77 45.07 43.77
CA MET A 1 -8.06 43.88 42.94
C MET A 1 -9.09 44.29 41.91
N GLN A 2 -8.63 44.82 40.77
CA GLN A 2 -9.49 45.14 39.64
C GLN A 2 -9.75 43.83 38.89
N SER A 3 -11.00 43.38 38.93
CA SER A 3 -11.52 42.35 38.05
C SER A 3 -11.53 42.90 36.64
N GLU A 4 -10.56 42.51 35.83
CA GLU A 4 -10.62 42.66 34.38
C GLU A 4 -11.80 41.82 33.88
N HIS A 5 -12.96 42.44 33.74
CA HIS A 5 -13.96 41.99 32.79
C HIS A 5 -13.32 42.15 31.42
N SER A 6 -12.66 41.09 30.95
CA SER A 6 -12.29 40.98 29.54
C SER A 6 -13.59 40.98 28.76
N GLU A 7 -13.92 42.10 28.12
CA GLU A 7 -14.99 42.18 27.13
C GLU A 7 -14.67 41.17 26.02
N THR A 8 -15.23 39.97 26.12
CA THR A 8 -15.04 38.89 25.17
C THR A 8 -15.73 39.29 23.87
N SER A 9 -14.96 39.90 22.98
CA SER A 9 -15.39 40.15 21.60
C SER A 9 -15.77 38.80 20.96
N PRO A 10 -16.87 38.74 20.18
CA PRO A 10 -17.28 37.51 19.53
C PRO A 10 -16.14 36.98 18.65
N ALA A 11 -15.97 35.66 18.64
CA ALA A 11 -14.92 35.03 17.85
C ALA A 11 -14.99 35.49 16.37
N PRO A 12 -13.86 35.80 15.73
CA PRO A 12 -13.84 36.29 14.36
C PRO A 12 -14.31 35.21 13.38
N PHE A 13 -14.86 35.63 12.24
CA PHE A 13 -15.16 34.74 11.13
C PHE A 13 -13.88 34.16 10.54
N LEU A 14 -13.92 32.87 10.20
CA LEU A 14 -12.85 32.23 9.44
C LEU A 14 -12.72 32.92 8.08
N ASP A 15 -11.54 33.48 7.81
CA ASP A 15 -11.28 34.15 6.54
C ASP A 15 -11.18 33.14 5.39
N LEU A 16 -12.06 33.33 4.40
CA LEU A 16 -12.14 32.53 3.18
C LEU A 16 -11.99 33.39 1.92
N THR A 17 -11.72 34.69 2.07
CA THR A 17 -11.74 35.67 0.97
C THR A 17 -10.65 35.43 -0.07
N ALA A 18 -9.50 34.89 0.36
CA ALA A 18 -8.39 34.54 -0.52
C ALA A 18 -8.60 33.24 -1.31
N ILE A 19 -9.64 32.45 -1.01
CA ILE A 19 -9.86 31.14 -1.63
C ILE A 19 -10.71 31.30 -2.90
N PRO A 20 -10.27 30.77 -4.05
CA PRO A 20 -11.04 30.80 -5.30
C PRO A 20 -12.47 30.25 -5.15
N ALA A 21 -13.43 30.88 -5.84
CA ALA A 21 -14.85 30.55 -5.75
C ALA A 21 -15.18 29.10 -6.16
N ASP A 22 -14.42 28.55 -7.08
CA ASP A 22 -14.55 27.17 -7.54
C ASP A 22 -14.12 26.15 -6.47
N ILE A 23 -13.06 26.46 -5.72
CA ILE A 23 -12.61 25.69 -4.55
C ILE A 23 -13.60 25.87 -3.39
N LEU A 24 -14.16 27.06 -3.19
CA LEU A 24 -15.25 27.28 -2.24
C LEU A 24 -16.46 26.38 -2.56
N GLN A 25 -16.84 26.25 -3.83
CA GLN A 25 -17.94 25.37 -4.22
C GLN A 25 -17.58 23.89 -4.05
N LEU A 26 -16.33 23.51 -4.31
CA LEU A 26 -15.80 22.16 -4.10
C LEU A 26 -15.97 21.71 -2.65
N GLY A 27 -15.44 22.51 -1.70
CA GLY A 27 -15.50 22.21 -0.27
C GLY A 27 -16.94 22.06 0.23
N LYS A 28 -17.82 22.99 -0.16
CA LYS A 28 -19.25 22.90 0.15
C LYS A 28 -19.88 21.61 -0.38
N ARG A 29 -19.61 21.26 -1.64
CA ARG A 29 -20.16 20.06 -2.28
C ARG A 29 -19.70 18.79 -1.57
N LEU A 30 -18.44 18.71 -1.12
CA LEU A 30 -17.93 17.58 -0.34
C LEU A 30 -18.65 17.44 1.01
N ALA A 31 -18.80 18.55 1.74
CA ALA A 31 -19.54 18.56 3.00
C ALA A 31 -21.02 18.18 2.83
N ASP A 32 -21.67 18.70 1.80
CA ASP A 32 -23.05 18.34 1.42
C ASP A 32 -23.17 16.85 1.06
N THR A 33 -22.20 16.30 0.33
CA THR A 33 -22.18 14.89 -0.07
C THR A 33 -22.10 13.98 1.16
N LYS A 34 -21.20 14.26 2.11
CA LYS A 34 -21.12 13.48 3.36
C LYS A 34 -22.39 13.60 4.18
N TYR A 35 -22.95 14.81 4.30
CA TYR A 35 -24.22 14.99 5.01
C TYR A 35 -25.36 14.15 4.40
N GLN A 36 -25.47 14.11 3.08
CA GLN A 36 -26.46 13.28 2.39
C GLN A 36 -26.24 11.79 2.63
N ILE A 37 -24.98 11.33 2.58
CA ILE A 37 -24.61 9.93 2.89
C ILE A 37 -25.04 9.57 4.32
N ASP A 38 -24.80 10.44 5.30
CA ASP A 38 -25.19 10.22 6.70
C ASP A 38 -26.71 10.17 6.89
N VAL A 39 -27.45 11.06 6.21
CA VAL A 39 -28.92 11.06 6.26
C VAL A 39 -29.50 9.80 5.63
N LEU A 40 -28.96 9.34 4.51
CA LEU A 40 -29.39 8.11 3.85
C LEU A 40 -29.06 6.86 4.68
N GLY A 41 -27.82 6.79 5.22
CA GLY A 41 -27.40 5.69 6.08
C GLY A 41 -28.23 5.57 7.35
N LYS A 42 -28.64 6.70 7.93
CA LYS A 42 -29.62 6.76 9.04
C LYS A 42 -30.97 6.16 8.66
N GLN A 43 -31.46 6.40 7.44
CA GLN A 43 -32.74 5.87 6.95
C GLN A 43 -32.70 4.38 6.58
N GLY A 44 -31.60 3.67 6.88
CA GLY A 44 -31.46 2.24 6.60
C GLY A 44 -30.96 1.93 5.19
N TRP A 45 -30.46 2.91 4.43
CA TRP A 45 -29.83 2.69 3.11
C TRP A 45 -28.38 2.18 3.24
N GLY A 46 -28.09 1.46 4.34
CA GLY A 46 -26.76 1.02 4.73
C GLY A 46 -26.08 0.14 3.68
N GLU A 47 -26.82 -0.65 2.90
CA GLU A 47 -26.21 -1.47 1.83
C GLU A 47 -25.69 -0.60 0.67
N LEU A 48 -26.40 0.49 0.35
CA LEU A 48 -26.04 1.40 -0.75
C LEU A 48 -24.91 2.36 -0.34
N THR A 49 -24.84 2.69 0.95
CA THR A 49 -23.85 3.62 1.47
C THR A 49 -22.76 2.97 2.28
N GLY A 50 -22.81 1.67 2.61
CA GLY A 50 -22.02 1.06 3.70
C GLY A 50 -20.52 1.28 3.61
N ASN A 51 -19.96 1.24 2.40
CA ASN A 51 -18.53 1.48 2.21
C ASN A 51 -18.12 2.97 2.32
N LEU A 52 -19.08 3.91 2.24
CA LEU A 52 -18.91 5.37 2.34
C LEU A 52 -19.47 5.99 3.63
N HIS A 53 -20.47 5.33 4.21
CA HIS A 53 -21.14 5.72 5.43
C HIS A 53 -20.40 5.14 6.61
N GLY A 54 -19.96 3.88 6.59
CA GLY A 54 -19.49 3.15 7.78
C GLY A 54 -20.12 1.77 7.82
N LEU A 55 -19.53 0.84 8.59
CA LEU A 55 -19.87 -0.59 8.52
C LEU A 55 -21.31 -0.89 8.97
N GLU A 56 -21.94 -0.04 9.77
CA GLU A 56 -23.29 -0.27 10.32
C GLU A 56 -24.28 0.85 9.97
N ALA A 57 -25.53 0.45 9.75
CA ALA A 57 -26.68 1.36 9.67
C ALA A 57 -27.16 1.74 11.08
N GLY A 58 -27.81 2.90 11.24
CA GLY A 58 -28.55 3.19 12.50
C GLY A 58 -27.74 3.69 13.71
N GLY A 59 -26.47 4.06 13.56
CA GLY A 59 -25.71 4.75 14.63
C GLY A 59 -25.16 3.85 15.74
N GLU A 60 -25.07 2.55 15.50
CA GLU A 60 -24.42 1.59 16.40
C GLU A 60 -22.88 1.80 16.47
N TRP A 61 -22.16 0.99 17.26
CA TRP A 61 -20.73 1.16 17.58
C TRP A 61 -19.79 1.37 16.37
N ASN A 62 -20.19 0.92 15.17
CA ASN A 62 -19.51 1.14 13.89
C ASN A 62 -20.36 1.99 12.90
N GLY A 63 -21.06 3.00 13.41
CA GLY A 63 -21.92 3.92 12.64
C GLY A 63 -21.15 4.81 11.65
N PRO A 64 -21.59 6.05 11.38
CA PRO A 64 -21.00 6.82 10.31
C PRO A 64 -19.49 7.06 10.48
N ASP A 65 -18.75 7.11 9.37
CA ASP A 65 -17.35 7.46 9.32
C ASP A 65 -17.19 8.88 9.89
N ASP A 66 -16.19 9.07 10.74
CA ASP A 66 -15.80 10.40 11.16
C ASP A 66 -15.23 11.21 9.98
N ALA A 67 -15.04 12.51 10.20
CA ALA A 67 -14.63 13.42 9.15
C ALA A 67 -13.29 13.03 8.48
N LEU A 68 -12.31 12.56 9.27
CA LEU A 68 -10.99 12.16 8.75
C LEU A 68 -11.06 10.85 7.98
N THR A 69 -11.81 9.87 8.50
CA THR A 69 -12.00 8.56 7.86
C THR A 69 -12.73 8.71 6.52
N PHE A 70 -13.81 9.50 6.48
CA PHE A 70 -14.50 9.78 5.22
C PHE A 70 -13.57 10.52 4.24
N PHE A 71 -12.84 11.52 4.74
CA PHE A 71 -11.91 12.28 3.92
C PHE A 71 -10.82 11.39 3.31
N SER A 72 -10.23 10.47 4.07
CA SER A 72 -9.19 9.56 3.58
C SER A 72 -9.70 8.48 2.62
N LYS A 73 -10.99 8.11 2.69
CA LYS A 73 -11.63 7.22 1.70
C LYS A 73 -11.85 7.91 0.35
N ILE A 74 -12.16 9.21 0.35
CA ILE A 74 -12.48 9.96 -0.86
C ILE A 74 -11.25 10.61 -1.48
N LEU A 75 -10.40 11.24 -0.68
CA LEU A 75 -9.24 11.99 -1.15
C LEU A 75 -7.95 11.24 -0.85
N PRO A 76 -7.14 10.93 -1.88
CA PRO A 76 -5.90 10.23 -1.68
C PRO A 76 -4.90 11.13 -0.94
N PHE A 77 -3.93 10.50 -0.27
CA PHE A 77 -2.84 11.15 0.46
C PHE A 77 -3.33 12.12 1.54
N ALA A 78 -4.44 11.80 2.19
CA ALA A 78 -4.88 12.46 3.42
C ALA A 78 -3.78 12.32 4.48
N ALA A 79 -3.21 13.45 4.89
CA ALA A 79 -2.11 13.50 5.83
C ALA A 79 -2.60 13.28 7.27
N LEU A 80 -1.73 12.70 8.11
CA LEU A 80 -1.94 12.71 9.54
C LEU A 80 -1.79 14.14 10.08
N PRO A 81 -2.67 14.58 10.99
CA PRO A 81 -2.54 15.91 11.58
C PRO A 81 -1.24 16.04 12.38
N SER A 82 -0.47 17.09 12.14
CA SER A 82 0.68 17.43 12.97
C SER A 82 0.21 18.17 14.23
N GLU A 83 0.63 17.74 15.41
CA GLU A 83 0.26 18.35 16.71
C GLU A 83 0.84 19.76 16.94
N ASN A 84 1.64 20.28 16.01
CA ASN A 84 2.51 21.43 16.23
C ASN A 84 1.85 22.80 15.99
N ALA A 85 0.65 22.86 15.41
CA ALA A 85 -0.02 24.13 15.12
C ALA A 85 -1.04 24.50 16.22
N PRO A 86 -0.86 25.64 16.93
CA PRO A 86 -1.78 26.03 17.99
C PRO A 86 -3.18 26.31 17.39
N PRO A 87 -4.25 25.76 17.98
CA PRO A 87 -5.61 26.00 17.49
C PRO A 87 -6.03 27.46 17.76
N GLY A 88 -6.65 28.10 16.76
CA GLY A 88 -7.35 29.39 16.93
C GLY A 88 -8.86 29.19 17.11
N ILE A 89 -9.55 30.12 17.75
CA ILE A 89 -11.02 30.09 17.88
C ILE A 89 -11.65 30.93 16.77
N TRP A 90 -12.53 30.33 15.99
CA TRP A 90 -13.16 30.96 14.83
C TRP A 90 -14.63 30.62 14.71
N GLN A 91 -15.42 31.53 14.15
CA GLN A 91 -16.74 31.22 13.61
C GLN A 91 -16.59 30.63 12.22
N VAL A 92 -16.98 29.36 12.05
CA VAL A 92 -16.82 28.62 10.80
C VAL A 92 -18.17 28.40 10.12
N PRO A 93 -18.26 28.51 8.78
CA PRO A 93 -19.51 28.28 8.06
C PRO A 93 -19.86 26.78 8.08
N VAL A 94 -21.04 26.47 8.60
CA VAL A 94 -21.51 25.09 8.85
C VAL A 94 -21.60 24.28 7.55
N GLU A 95 -21.92 24.92 6.42
CA GLU A 95 -21.98 24.28 5.10
C GLU A 95 -20.63 23.74 4.59
N ARG A 96 -19.51 24.12 5.23
CA ARG A 96 -18.15 23.67 4.87
C ARG A 96 -17.57 22.63 5.84
N VAL A 97 -18.32 22.27 6.87
CA VAL A 97 -17.84 21.35 7.89
C VAL A 97 -18.34 19.94 7.60
N ILE A 98 -17.41 19.00 7.44
CA ILE A 98 -17.71 17.58 7.49
C ILE A 98 -17.82 17.19 8.96
N GLY A 99 -19.01 16.73 9.34
CA GLY A 99 -19.30 16.19 10.66
C GLY A 99 -19.70 14.71 10.62
N ARG A 100 -20.25 14.27 11.74
CA ARG A 100 -20.79 12.92 11.96
C ARG A 100 -21.89 12.98 13.01
N SER A 101 -23.02 12.36 12.73
CA SER A 101 -24.05 12.05 13.73
C SER A 101 -24.17 10.55 13.91
N TRP A 102 -23.59 10.02 14.98
CA TRP A 102 -23.66 8.59 15.30
C TRP A 102 -24.46 8.32 16.58
N ARG A 103 -24.06 8.91 17.73
CA ARG A 103 -24.75 8.73 19.03
C ARG A 103 -26.11 9.39 19.13
N TRP A 104 -26.29 10.54 18.50
CA TRP A 104 -27.53 11.28 18.59
C TRP A 104 -27.77 12.15 17.36
N TRP A 105 -29.06 12.28 17.03
CA TRP A 105 -29.59 13.18 16.02
C TRP A 105 -30.42 14.28 16.69
N PRO A 106 -30.68 15.41 16.03
CA PRO A 106 -31.44 16.50 16.65
C PRO A 106 -32.82 16.08 17.16
N GLU A 107 -33.49 15.11 16.55
CA GLU A 107 -34.75 14.55 17.07
C GLU A 107 -34.62 13.78 18.39
N HIS A 108 -33.41 13.39 18.79
CA HIS A 108 -33.16 12.73 20.07
C HIS A 108 -33.00 13.75 21.23
N LEU A 109 -32.99 15.05 20.93
CA LEU A 109 -32.98 16.09 21.96
C LEU A 109 -34.39 16.22 22.56
N ILE A 110 -34.51 15.96 23.86
CA ILE A 110 -35.80 15.96 24.58
C ILE A 110 -35.80 17.07 25.65
N GLY A 111 -36.95 17.71 25.83
CA GLY A 111 -37.18 18.73 26.87
C GLY A 111 -36.25 19.94 26.72
N ASN A 112 -35.70 20.42 27.84
CA ASN A 112 -34.84 21.62 27.86
C ASN A 112 -33.44 21.40 27.25
N SER A 113 -33.14 20.23 26.70
CA SER A 113 -31.81 19.91 26.15
C SER A 113 -31.49 20.71 24.89
N GLU A 114 -32.49 20.97 24.04
CA GLU A 114 -32.32 21.77 22.82
C GLU A 114 -32.02 23.24 23.15
N GLU A 115 -32.74 23.80 24.13
CA GLU A 115 -32.52 25.18 24.58
C GLU A 115 -31.13 25.35 25.20
N LYS A 116 -30.70 24.43 26.07
CA LYS A 116 -29.33 24.42 26.61
C LYS A 116 -28.26 24.32 25.54
N LEU A 117 -28.49 23.52 24.50
CA LEU A 117 -27.56 23.41 23.38
C LEU A 117 -27.51 24.73 22.59
N ARG A 118 -28.66 25.37 22.35
CA ARG A 118 -28.75 26.67 21.69
C ARG A 118 -28.02 27.77 22.48
N GLU A 119 -28.22 27.82 23.80
CA GLU A 119 -27.51 28.72 24.70
C GLU A 119 -26.00 28.45 24.69
N HIS A 120 -25.58 27.19 24.75
CA HIS A 120 -24.16 26.82 24.70
C HIS A 120 -23.50 27.22 23.37
N LEU A 121 -24.19 27.03 22.23
CA LEU A 121 -23.68 27.42 20.91
C LEU A 121 -23.58 28.93 20.74
N ALA A 122 -24.40 29.71 21.47
CA ALA A 122 -24.39 31.16 21.44
C ALA A 122 -23.42 31.80 22.47
N GLY A 123 -22.95 31.03 23.46
CA GLY A 123 -22.11 31.53 24.54
C GLY A 123 -20.61 31.50 24.25
N ASP A 124 -19.83 32.10 25.14
CA ASP A 124 -18.37 32.24 25.03
C ASP A 124 -17.61 30.90 25.02
N HIS A 125 -18.23 29.86 25.58
CA HIS A 125 -17.68 28.51 25.65
C HIS A 125 -18.10 27.61 24.47
N ALA A 126 -18.71 28.18 23.42
CA ALA A 126 -19.19 27.41 22.26
C ALA A 126 -18.08 26.59 21.58
N ALA A 127 -16.83 27.07 21.64
CA ALA A 127 -15.66 26.39 21.10
C ALA A 127 -15.19 25.19 21.94
N ASP A 128 -15.67 25.04 23.18
CA ASP A 128 -15.17 24.00 24.07
C ASP A 128 -15.59 22.60 23.62
N GLY A 129 -14.65 21.66 23.73
CA GLY A 129 -14.79 20.30 23.21
C GLY A 129 -14.93 20.22 21.68
N THR A 130 -14.60 21.28 20.93
CA THR A 130 -14.47 21.24 19.47
C THR A 130 -12.99 21.16 19.08
N SER A 131 -12.73 20.51 17.96
CA SER A 131 -11.42 20.48 17.31
C SER A 131 -11.62 20.15 15.84
N TYR A 132 -11.42 21.15 14.99
CA TYR A 132 -11.64 21.08 13.55
C TYR A 132 -10.32 21.29 12.81
N TYR A 133 -10.09 20.49 11.77
CA TYR A 133 -8.97 20.70 10.85
C TYR A 133 -9.43 21.48 9.62
N PHE A 134 -8.77 22.59 9.33
CA PHE A 134 -9.05 23.40 8.16
C PHE A 134 -8.06 23.12 7.04
N ILE A 135 -8.58 22.62 5.92
CA ILE A 135 -7.82 22.40 4.69
C ILE A 135 -8.12 23.56 3.75
N SER A 136 -7.30 24.60 3.81
CA SER A 136 -7.50 25.84 3.05
C SER A 136 -7.55 25.59 1.53
N SER A 137 -6.69 24.69 1.03
CA SER A 137 -6.62 24.35 -0.39
C SER A 137 -7.88 23.67 -0.95
N LEU A 138 -8.75 23.14 -0.07
CA LEU A 138 -10.03 22.53 -0.44
C LEU A 138 -11.23 23.31 0.09
N ALA A 139 -11.00 24.42 0.80
CA ALA A 139 -12.01 25.19 1.51
C ALA A 139 -12.97 24.34 2.36
N LEU A 140 -12.40 23.38 3.08
CA LEU A 140 -13.11 22.33 3.80
C LEU A 140 -12.64 22.25 5.25
N LEU A 141 -13.58 22.00 6.17
CA LEU A 141 -13.27 21.72 7.57
C LEU A 141 -13.65 20.29 7.93
N LEU A 142 -12.78 19.61 8.68
CA LEU A 142 -13.01 18.27 9.19
C LEU A 142 -13.23 18.35 10.70
N ALA A 143 -14.45 18.10 11.16
CA ALA A 143 -14.74 18.06 12.58
C ALA A 143 -14.22 16.76 13.18
N VAL A 144 -13.23 16.82 14.07
CA VAL A 144 -12.73 15.65 14.80
C VAL A 144 -13.40 15.53 16.15
N GLN A 145 -13.58 16.65 16.84
CA GLN A 145 -14.39 16.75 18.06
C GLN A 145 -15.57 17.70 17.86
N GLY A 146 -16.70 17.44 18.52
CA GLY A 146 -17.92 18.24 18.35
C GLY A 146 -18.70 17.93 17.05
N GLN A 147 -18.49 16.75 16.47
CA GLN A 147 -19.07 16.32 15.19
C GLN A 147 -20.60 16.38 15.12
N SER A 148 -21.30 15.99 16.19
CA SER A 148 -22.78 16.00 16.21
C SER A 148 -23.38 17.40 16.16
N ARG A 149 -22.65 18.42 16.65
CA ARG A 149 -23.11 19.83 16.63
C ARG A 149 -23.29 20.34 15.20
N VAL A 150 -22.46 19.87 14.27
CA VAL A 150 -22.52 20.25 12.86
C VAL A 150 -23.88 19.87 12.27
N ASN A 151 -24.33 18.63 12.47
CA ASN A 151 -25.61 18.18 11.93
C ASN A 151 -26.81 18.86 12.59
N TYR A 152 -26.74 19.15 13.89
CA TYR A 152 -27.74 20.00 14.55
C TYR A 152 -27.83 21.37 13.89
N CYS A 153 -26.70 22.06 13.70
CA CYS A 153 -26.67 23.36 13.04
C CYS A 153 -27.19 23.29 11.59
N ARG A 154 -26.85 22.23 10.84
CA ARG A 154 -27.36 22.02 9.48
C ARG A 154 -28.88 21.87 9.45
N GLN A 155 -29.46 21.07 10.35
CA GLN A 155 -30.91 20.85 10.40
C GLN A 155 -31.70 22.07 10.89
N ARG A 156 -31.09 22.90 11.76
CA ARG A 156 -31.70 24.14 12.28
C ARG A 156 -31.33 25.39 11.47
N HIS A 157 -30.67 25.21 10.32
CA HIS A 157 -30.23 26.31 9.44
C HIS A 157 -29.39 27.38 10.15
N ILE A 158 -28.59 26.96 11.14
CA ILE A 158 -27.62 27.82 11.82
C ILE A 158 -26.39 27.94 10.89
N PRO A 159 -26.05 29.14 10.39
CA PRO A 159 -25.07 29.30 9.32
C PRO A 159 -23.62 29.17 9.82
N PHE A 160 -23.35 29.52 11.07
CA PHE A 160 -22.00 29.54 11.65
C PHE A 160 -21.95 28.79 12.98
N ILE A 161 -20.82 28.15 13.25
CA ILE A 161 -20.53 27.52 14.54
C ILE A 161 -19.14 27.96 15.02
N THR A 162 -19.03 28.29 16.30
CA THR A 162 -17.75 28.63 16.90
C THR A 162 -16.97 27.36 17.21
N ALA A 163 -15.72 27.26 16.75
CA ALA A 163 -14.89 26.09 16.97
C ALA A 163 -13.39 26.43 17.10
N ARG A 164 -12.65 25.51 17.72
CA ARG A 164 -11.18 25.50 17.69
C ARG A 164 -10.72 24.90 16.37
N VAL A 165 -9.97 25.68 15.60
CA VAL A 165 -9.52 25.33 14.25
C VAL A 165 -8.00 25.27 14.20
N THR A 166 -7.49 24.16 13.68
CA THR A 166 -6.07 23.97 13.37
C THR A 166 -5.91 23.78 11.86
N GLY A 167 -4.90 24.41 11.27
CA GLY A 167 -4.60 24.22 9.84
C GLY A 167 -4.13 22.80 9.55
N LEU A 168 -4.64 22.20 8.49
CA LEU A 168 -4.20 20.92 7.97
C LEU A 168 -3.79 21.08 6.50
N ASN A 169 -2.52 20.78 6.23
CA ASN A 169 -1.98 20.90 4.88
C ASN A 169 -2.45 19.73 4.02
N TYR A 170 -2.84 20.03 2.79
CA TYR A 170 -3.08 19.04 1.74
C TYR A 170 -2.13 19.32 0.57
N PRO A 171 -1.51 18.30 -0.04
CA PRO A 171 -0.50 18.52 -1.08
C PRO A 171 -1.07 19.32 -2.27
N PRO A 172 -0.29 20.23 -2.87
CA PRO A 172 -0.73 21.00 -4.02
C PRO A 172 -0.99 20.12 -5.25
N ALA A 173 -1.88 20.60 -6.14
CA ALA A 173 -2.43 19.84 -7.25
C ALA A 173 -1.39 19.38 -8.29
N ASP A 174 -0.32 20.16 -8.47
CA ASP A 174 0.79 19.91 -9.40
C ASP A 174 1.64 18.68 -9.03
N ARG A 175 1.65 18.32 -7.75
CA ARG A 175 2.34 17.12 -7.24
C ARG A 175 1.57 15.83 -7.50
N PHE A 176 0.30 15.92 -7.90
CA PHE A 176 -0.54 14.77 -8.22
C PHE A 176 -0.58 14.49 -9.72
N LYS A 177 -0.67 13.22 -10.07
CA LYS A 177 -1.00 12.74 -11.41
C LYS A 177 -2.04 11.63 -11.33
N ILE A 178 -3.08 11.73 -12.16
CA ILE A 178 -4.10 10.69 -12.31
C ILE A 178 -3.73 9.79 -13.48
N TYR A 179 -3.72 8.49 -13.26
CA TYR A 179 -3.53 7.49 -14.30
C TYR A 179 -4.76 6.58 -14.38
N HIS A 180 -5.27 6.38 -15.59
CA HIS A 180 -6.34 5.43 -15.84
C HIS A 180 -5.75 4.16 -16.44
N VAL A 181 -5.91 3.04 -15.75
CA VAL A 181 -5.28 1.77 -16.13
C VAL A 181 -6.35 0.70 -16.27
N THR A 182 -6.19 -0.16 -17.27
CA THR A 182 -7.08 -1.29 -17.54
C THR A 182 -6.26 -2.57 -17.59
N LYS A 183 -6.70 -3.60 -16.86
CA LYS A 183 -6.13 -4.94 -16.88
C LYS A 183 -7.26 -5.96 -17.04
N GLY A 184 -7.34 -6.58 -18.22
CA GLY A 184 -8.48 -7.43 -18.58
C GLY A 184 -9.78 -6.65 -18.51
N ALA A 185 -10.75 -7.15 -17.73
CA ALA A 185 -12.03 -6.48 -17.48
C ALA A 185 -11.97 -5.39 -16.38
N THR A 186 -10.88 -5.33 -15.62
CA THR A 186 -10.76 -4.42 -14.48
C THR A 186 -10.24 -3.06 -14.93
N ARG A 187 -11.03 -2.01 -14.70
CA ARG A 187 -10.64 -0.61 -14.90
C ARG A 187 -10.45 0.07 -13.55
N GLN A 188 -9.26 0.62 -13.31
CA GLN A 188 -8.96 1.38 -12.10
C GLN A 188 -8.38 2.75 -12.44
N SER A 189 -8.55 3.69 -11.52
CA SER A 189 -7.85 4.97 -11.56
C SER A 189 -6.89 5.02 -10.38
N TRP A 190 -5.66 5.43 -10.64
CA TRP A 190 -4.60 5.55 -9.65
C TRP A 190 -4.18 7.01 -9.56
N VAL A 191 -3.85 7.45 -8.35
CA VAL A 191 -3.26 8.77 -8.13
C VAL A 191 -1.85 8.57 -7.62
N VAL A 192 -0.91 9.25 -8.25
CA VAL A 192 0.49 9.25 -7.82
C VAL A 192 0.85 10.62 -7.29
N LEU A 193 1.48 10.65 -6.13
CA LEU A 193 2.05 11.82 -5.49
C LEU A 193 3.58 11.81 -5.66
N ASN A 194 4.15 12.92 -6.11
CA ASN A 194 5.61 13.12 -6.27
C ASN A 194 6.32 12.06 -7.14
N ASP A 195 5.63 11.49 -8.13
CA ASP A 195 6.18 10.40 -8.95
C ASP A 195 6.71 9.19 -8.12
N ARG A 196 6.22 9.02 -6.88
CA ARG A 196 6.72 8.02 -5.94
C ARG A 196 5.61 7.23 -5.27
N TYR A 197 4.68 7.90 -4.61
CA TYR A 197 3.65 7.22 -3.83
C TYR A 197 2.39 7.05 -4.66
N LEU A 198 1.84 5.84 -4.71
CA LEU A 198 0.64 5.50 -5.47
C LEU A 198 -0.49 5.08 -4.52
N GLN A 199 -1.69 5.61 -4.74
CA GLN A 199 -2.93 5.14 -4.13
C GLN A 199 -3.98 4.86 -5.19
N ALA A 200 -4.73 3.76 -5.01
CA ALA A 200 -5.87 3.43 -5.86
C ALA A 200 -7.09 4.27 -5.47
N VAL A 201 -7.84 4.75 -6.48
CA VAL A 201 -9.08 5.49 -6.27
C VAL A 201 -10.24 4.51 -6.12
N HIS A 202 -10.75 4.41 -4.89
CA HIS A 202 -11.89 3.54 -4.56
C HIS A 202 -13.22 4.11 -5.06
N TRP A 203 -13.37 5.44 -5.07
CA TRP A 203 -14.63 6.13 -5.40
C TRP A 203 -14.49 7.07 -6.59
N PRO A 204 -14.21 6.57 -7.80
CA PRO A 204 -13.85 7.41 -8.94
C PRO A 204 -14.94 8.44 -9.31
N ARG A 205 -16.22 8.14 -9.04
CA ARG A 205 -17.34 9.07 -9.29
C ARG A 205 -17.38 10.27 -8.35
N ILE A 206 -16.77 10.17 -7.18
CA ILE A 206 -16.68 11.26 -6.19
C ILE A 206 -15.28 11.88 -6.26
N THR A 207 -14.24 11.06 -6.19
CA THR A 207 -12.84 11.49 -6.12
C THR A 207 -12.37 12.17 -7.40
N LEU A 208 -12.62 11.62 -8.59
CA LEU A 208 -12.05 12.18 -9.82
C LEU A 208 -12.58 13.58 -10.13
N PRO A 209 -13.91 13.86 -10.08
CA PRO A 209 -14.41 15.22 -10.27
C PRO A 209 -13.81 16.22 -9.27
N VAL A 210 -13.58 15.77 -8.03
CA VAL A 210 -12.99 16.60 -6.98
C VAL A 210 -11.53 16.92 -7.31
N LEU A 211 -10.73 15.91 -7.65
CA LEU A 211 -9.31 16.08 -8.01
C LEU A 211 -9.13 16.88 -9.29
N THR A 212 -9.95 16.65 -10.32
CA THR A 212 -9.90 17.43 -11.56
C THR A 212 -10.21 18.90 -11.29
N ARG A 213 -11.22 19.21 -10.46
CA ARG A 213 -11.55 20.59 -10.08
C ARG A 213 -10.50 21.20 -9.15
N TYR A 214 -9.83 20.39 -8.34
CA TYR A 214 -8.66 20.81 -7.56
C TYR A 214 -7.46 21.17 -8.44
N GLY A 215 -7.45 20.75 -9.72
CA GLY A 215 -6.41 21.07 -10.70
C GLY A 215 -5.52 19.89 -11.09
N VAL A 216 -5.81 18.68 -10.59
CA VAL A 216 -5.01 17.49 -10.88
C VAL A 216 -5.24 17.03 -12.31
N GLN A 217 -4.14 16.81 -13.03
CA GLN A 217 -4.16 16.40 -14.44
C GLN A 217 -4.11 14.88 -14.58
N SER A 218 -4.76 14.37 -15.63
CA SER A 218 -4.62 12.98 -16.05
C SER A 218 -3.49 12.83 -17.07
N ASP A 219 -2.81 11.69 -17.03
CA ASP A 219 -1.71 11.37 -17.93
C ASP A 219 -1.69 9.87 -18.27
N ARG A 220 -0.85 9.49 -19.23
CA ARG A 220 -0.59 8.09 -19.60
C ARG A 220 0.44 7.50 -18.64
N TRP A 221 0.28 6.21 -18.35
CA TRP A 221 1.21 5.49 -17.48
C TRP A 221 2.65 5.56 -18.04
N PRO A 222 3.62 6.13 -17.32
CA PRO A 222 4.94 6.39 -17.88
C PRO A 222 5.81 5.14 -17.82
N GLN A 223 6.68 4.97 -18.83
CA GLN A 223 7.58 3.81 -18.93
C GLN A 223 8.62 3.72 -17.79
N LYS A 224 8.89 4.85 -17.12
CA LYS A 224 9.81 4.91 -15.97
C LYS A 224 9.27 4.20 -14.72
N PHE A 225 7.95 4.01 -14.63
CA PHE A 225 7.34 3.33 -13.49
C PHE A 225 7.28 1.82 -13.73
N PRO A 226 7.19 1.03 -12.65
CA PRO A 226 6.96 -0.41 -12.76
C PRO A 226 5.77 -0.73 -13.67
N ALA A 227 5.84 -1.90 -14.30
CA ALA A 227 4.75 -2.39 -15.14
C ALA A 227 3.45 -2.48 -14.33
N THR A 228 2.33 -2.09 -14.95
CA THR A 228 1.03 -2.03 -14.31
C THR A 228 0.62 -3.36 -13.67
N ASP A 229 1.01 -4.49 -14.27
CA ASP A 229 0.72 -5.83 -13.75
C ASP A 229 1.32 -6.11 -12.37
N LEU A 230 2.53 -5.63 -12.12
CA LEU A 230 3.20 -5.78 -10.82
C LEU A 230 2.55 -4.86 -9.77
N ILE A 231 2.09 -3.69 -10.19
CA ILE A 231 1.40 -2.74 -9.31
C ILE A 231 0.04 -3.28 -8.90
N PHE A 232 -0.71 -3.92 -9.81
CA PHE A 232 -1.94 -4.60 -9.44
C PHE A 232 -1.71 -5.65 -8.33
N ALA A 233 -0.60 -6.39 -8.38
CA ALA A 233 -0.26 -7.35 -7.32
C ALA A 233 0.07 -6.64 -5.99
N GLU A 234 0.86 -5.58 -6.03
CA GLU A 234 1.26 -4.83 -4.83
C GLU A 234 0.07 -4.06 -4.20
N LEU A 235 -0.89 -3.63 -5.00
CA LEU A 235 -2.13 -2.97 -4.53
C LEU A 235 -3.04 -3.88 -3.70
N HIS A 236 -2.86 -5.20 -3.75
CA HIS A 236 -3.55 -6.12 -2.84
C HIS A 236 -2.97 -6.08 -1.42
N HIS A 237 -1.72 -5.64 -1.26
CA HIS A 237 -1.00 -5.56 0.00
C HIS A 237 -0.27 -4.22 0.16
N PRO A 238 -0.98 -3.08 0.10
CA PRO A 238 -0.35 -1.77 0.17
C PRO A 238 0.27 -1.55 1.55
N GLN A 239 1.41 -0.86 1.59
CA GLN A 239 2.15 -0.64 2.83
C GLN A 239 1.67 0.64 3.52
N ALA A 240 1.69 0.65 4.85
CA ALA A 240 1.46 1.87 5.60
C ALA A 240 2.61 2.86 5.32
N ALA A 241 2.26 4.10 4.96
CA ALA A 241 3.21 5.19 4.89
C ALA A 241 3.06 6.06 6.13
N GLN A 242 4.18 6.51 6.68
CA GLN A 242 4.24 7.18 7.98
C GLN A 242 3.42 8.48 8.03
N ASP A 243 3.24 9.13 6.88
CA ASP A 243 2.61 10.46 6.79
C ASP A 243 1.14 10.43 6.36
N PHE A 244 0.61 9.28 5.91
CA PHE A 244 -0.72 9.18 5.30
C PHE A 244 -1.64 8.22 6.06
N ILE A 245 -2.92 8.58 6.14
CA ILE A 245 -3.93 7.75 6.81
C ILE A 245 -4.17 6.44 6.04
N ALA A 246 -4.30 6.53 4.71
CA ALA A 246 -4.50 5.36 3.86
C ALA A 246 -3.14 4.78 3.40
N PRO A 247 -3.01 3.44 3.32
CA PRO A 247 -1.79 2.81 2.84
C PRO A 247 -1.52 3.17 1.37
N CYS A 248 -0.27 3.13 0.96
CA CYS A 248 0.16 3.44 -0.41
C CYS A 248 1.25 2.49 -0.89
N VAL A 249 1.45 2.48 -2.21
CA VAL A 249 2.56 1.75 -2.83
C VAL A 249 3.69 2.74 -3.13
N ASP A 250 4.89 2.47 -2.60
CA ASP A 250 6.09 3.21 -2.98
C ASP A 250 6.66 2.62 -4.28
N LEU A 251 6.50 3.36 -5.38
CA LEU A 251 6.96 2.96 -6.72
C LEU A 251 8.48 2.83 -6.79
N GLN A 252 9.25 3.61 -6.02
CA GLN A 252 10.71 3.52 -6.01
C GLN A 252 11.16 2.25 -5.28
N ALA A 253 10.55 1.95 -4.13
CA ALA A 253 10.83 0.71 -3.40
C ALA A 253 10.44 -0.54 -4.23
N LEU A 254 9.31 -0.48 -4.93
CA LEU A 254 8.88 -1.54 -5.84
C LEU A 254 9.88 -1.71 -7.00
N GLN A 255 10.35 -0.61 -7.59
CA GLN A 255 11.36 -0.66 -8.65
C GLN A 255 12.68 -1.30 -8.16
N GLN A 256 13.15 -0.92 -6.97
CA GLN A 256 14.34 -1.51 -6.36
C GLN A 256 14.19 -3.02 -6.12
N LYS A 257 13.02 -3.47 -5.65
CA LYS A 257 12.69 -4.90 -5.47
C LYS A 257 12.74 -5.66 -6.79
N ILE A 258 12.23 -5.07 -7.87
CA ILE A 258 12.28 -5.64 -9.22
C ILE A 258 13.73 -5.73 -9.72
N ASP A 259 14.51 -4.67 -9.55
CA ASP A 259 15.90 -4.63 -10.01
C ASP A 259 16.77 -5.64 -9.26
N ALA A 260 16.59 -5.77 -7.94
CA ALA A 260 17.26 -6.76 -7.13
C ALA A 260 16.91 -8.20 -7.58
N ALA A 261 15.63 -8.48 -7.84
CA ALA A 261 15.20 -9.78 -8.35
C ALA A 261 15.81 -10.08 -9.74
N ASN A 262 15.85 -9.09 -10.63
CA ASN A 262 16.48 -9.20 -11.95
C ASN A 262 17.99 -9.42 -11.86
N GLN A 263 18.67 -8.75 -10.94
CA GLN A 263 20.09 -8.96 -10.69
C GLN A 263 20.38 -10.35 -10.13
N ALA A 264 19.59 -10.82 -9.16
CA ALA A 264 19.70 -12.17 -8.63
C ALA A 264 19.47 -13.23 -9.72
N ALA A 265 18.47 -13.04 -10.58
CA ALA A 265 18.23 -13.91 -11.73
C ALA A 265 19.39 -13.90 -12.74
N LYS A 266 19.99 -12.73 -13.01
CA LYS A 266 21.18 -12.61 -13.87
C LYS A 266 22.40 -13.30 -13.27
N LEU A 267 22.63 -13.16 -11.96
CA LEU A 267 23.73 -13.83 -11.26
C LEU A 267 23.55 -15.34 -11.27
N ALA A 268 22.33 -15.84 -11.04
CA ALA A 268 22.01 -17.26 -11.15
C ALA A 268 22.18 -17.78 -12.59
N ALA A 269 21.91 -16.95 -13.60
CA ALA A 269 22.04 -17.33 -15.01
C ALA A 269 23.47 -17.22 -15.59
N LYS A 270 24.44 -16.63 -14.87
CA LYS A 270 25.83 -16.56 -15.35
C LYS A 270 26.41 -17.98 -15.46
N PRO A 271 27.01 -18.37 -16.60
CA PRO A 271 27.55 -19.70 -16.78
C PRO A 271 28.70 -19.94 -15.80
N THR A 272 28.53 -20.89 -14.90
CA THR A 272 29.59 -21.32 -13.99
C THR A 272 30.44 -22.35 -14.73
N ARG A 273 31.77 -22.22 -14.62
CA ARG A 273 32.69 -23.26 -15.11
C ARG A 273 32.56 -24.46 -14.17
N MET A 274 32.08 -25.59 -14.67
CA MET A 274 31.91 -26.82 -13.91
C MET A 274 32.64 -27.97 -14.59
N ALA A 275 33.21 -28.87 -13.79
CA ALA A 275 33.72 -30.14 -14.31
C ALA A 275 32.57 -31.13 -14.48
N ILE A 276 32.73 -32.14 -15.36
CA ILE A 276 31.67 -33.13 -15.61
C ILE A 276 31.30 -33.86 -14.31
N GLY A 277 32.27 -34.12 -13.43
CA GLY A 277 32.04 -34.75 -12.12
C GLY A 277 31.10 -33.98 -11.18
N TYR A 278 30.96 -32.66 -11.36
CA TYR A 278 30.07 -31.81 -10.56
C TYR A 278 28.75 -31.48 -11.27
N MET A 279 28.56 -31.94 -12.52
CA MET A 279 27.25 -31.92 -13.14
C MET A 279 26.38 -32.96 -12.41
N GLY A 280 25.12 -32.65 -12.15
CA GLY A 280 24.15 -33.56 -11.51
C GLY A 280 23.76 -34.75 -12.41
N ILE A 281 24.74 -35.44 -12.99
CA ILE A 281 24.56 -36.63 -13.82
C ILE A 281 24.33 -37.79 -12.86
N VAL A 282 23.10 -38.32 -12.88
CA VAL A 282 22.75 -39.53 -12.16
C VAL A 282 23.68 -40.64 -12.64
N ASN A 283 24.39 -41.29 -11.72
CA ASN A 283 25.28 -42.43 -11.99
C ASN A 283 26.66 -42.11 -12.60
N ILE A 284 27.26 -40.94 -12.31
CA ILE A 284 28.64 -40.62 -12.72
C ILE A 284 29.73 -41.40 -11.95
N TRP A 285 29.41 -41.87 -10.74
CA TRP A 285 30.35 -42.53 -9.83
C TRP A 285 30.93 -43.86 -10.38
N PRO A 286 30.12 -44.78 -10.96
CA PRO A 286 30.66 -45.97 -11.63
C PRO A 286 31.55 -45.66 -12.83
N VAL A 287 31.21 -44.61 -13.61
CA VAL A 287 31.99 -44.18 -14.77
C VAL A 287 33.35 -43.64 -14.32
N SER A 288 33.40 -42.84 -13.26
CA SER A 288 34.65 -42.32 -12.70
C SER A 288 35.55 -43.44 -12.16
N ILE A 289 34.98 -44.44 -11.48
CA ILE A 289 35.74 -45.58 -10.94
C ILE A 289 36.31 -46.44 -12.05
N THR A 290 35.50 -46.77 -13.06
CA THR A 290 35.94 -47.58 -14.21
C THR A 290 37.04 -46.87 -14.99
N LEU A 291 36.93 -45.56 -15.22
CA LEU A 291 37.98 -44.79 -15.89
C LEU A 291 39.29 -44.75 -15.10
N THR A 292 39.20 -44.55 -13.79
CA THR A 292 40.38 -44.54 -12.91
C THR A 292 41.06 -45.91 -12.89
N GLY A 293 40.27 -46.99 -12.88
CA GLY A 293 40.76 -48.35 -12.96
C GLY A 293 41.48 -48.65 -14.28
N ILE A 294 40.90 -48.23 -15.42
CA ILE A 294 41.53 -48.36 -16.75
C ILE A 294 42.83 -47.58 -16.81
N PHE A 295 42.86 -46.36 -16.27
CA PHE A 295 44.07 -45.53 -16.23
C PHE A 295 45.18 -46.21 -15.41
N LEU A 296 44.88 -46.71 -14.20
CA LEU A 296 45.85 -47.41 -13.36
C LEU A 296 46.38 -48.69 -14.02
N LEU A 297 45.50 -49.50 -14.63
CA LEU A 297 45.90 -50.68 -15.41
C LEU A 297 46.81 -50.30 -16.59
N SER A 298 46.47 -49.24 -17.32
CA SER A 298 47.28 -48.76 -18.44
C SER A 298 48.64 -48.23 -18.00
N LEU A 299 48.74 -47.62 -16.81
CA LEU A 299 49.99 -47.10 -16.24
C LEU A 299 50.91 -48.24 -15.81
N ILE A 300 50.36 -49.28 -15.20
CA ILE A 300 51.10 -50.50 -14.85
C ILE A 300 51.61 -51.19 -16.12
N MET A 301 50.74 -51.38 -17.12
CA MET A 301 51.13 -51.99 -18.40
C MET A 301 52.18 -51.15 -19.13
N THR A 302 52.06 -49.82 -19.12
CA THR A 302 53.06 -48.92 -19.71
C THR A 302 54.40 -49.04 -18.98
N GLY A 303 54.40 -49.12 -17.65
CA GLY A 303 55.61 -49.32 -16.86
C GLY A 303 56.30 -50.67 -17.11
N MET A 304 55.54 -51.70 -17.45
CA MET A 304 56.06 -53.03 -17.79
C MET A 304 56.49 -53.19 -19.25
N THR A 305 55.89 -52.43 -20.17
CA THR A 305 56.10 -52.54 -21.64
C THR A 305 56.90 -51.36 -22.21
N ALA A 306 57.41 -50.47 -21.35
CA ALA A 306 58.16 -49.29 -21.73
C ALA A 306 59.44 -49.68 -22.51
N GLY A 307 59.44 -49.41 -23.81
CA GLY A 307 60.57 -49.68 -24.71
C GLY A 307 60.41 -50.90 -25.62
N GLU A 308 59.34 -51.70 -25.44
CA GLU A 308 59.03 -52.84 -26.32
C GLU A 308 58.15 -52.40 -27.49
N GLY A 309 58.76 -51.85 -28.55
CA GLY A 309 58.17 -51.68 -29.89
C GLY A 309 56.70 -51.20 -29.94
N TRP A 310 55.92 -51.83 -30.82
CA TRP A 310 54.48 -51.54 -31.01
C TRP A 310 53.59 -51.69 -29.75
N PRO A 311 53.76 -52.70 -28.87
CA PRO A 311 52.91 -52.83 -27.68
C PRO A 311 53.12 -51.70 -26.65
N GLY A 312 54.35 -51.19 -26.50
CA GLY A 312 54.62 -50.03 -25.64
C GLY A 312 53.99 -48.73 -26.16
N LEU A 313 53.92 -48.55 -27.48
CA LEU A 313 53.23 -47.40 -28.10
C LEU A 313 51.71 -47.47 -27.87
N LEU A 314 51.12 -48.67 -27.94
CA LEU A 314 49.69 -48.87 -27.71
C LEU A 314 49.30 -48.57 -26.26
N SER A 315 50.11 -49.02 -25.28
CA SER A 315 49.86 -48.78 -23.86
C SER A 315 49.98 -47.29 -23.49
N LEU A 316 50.98 -46.59 -24.03
CA LEU A 316 51.13 -45.14 -23.91
C LEU A 316 49.92 -44.37 -24.45
N LEU A 317 49.39 -44.77 -25.62
CA LEU A 317 48.23 -44.13 -26.23
C LEU A 317 46.98 -44.30 -25.36
N VAL A 318 46.73 -45.50 -24.85
CA VAL A 318 45.60 -45.78 -23.94
C VAL A 318 45.75 -45.01 -22.62
N CYS A 319 46.96 -44.90 -22.10
CA CYS A 319 47.27 -44.12 -20.90
C CYS A 319 46.99 -42.62 -21.11
N ALA A 320 47.44 -42.05 -22.24
CA ALA A 320 47.18 -40.65 -22.58
C ALA A 320 45.68 -40.35 -22.78
N MET A 321 44.94 -41.24 -23.44
CA MET A 321 43.50 -41.08 -23.64
C MET A 321 42.71 -41.16 -22.33
N SER A 322 43.04 -42.10 -21.45
CA SER A 322 42.38 -42.25 -20.16
C SER A 322 42.72 -41.10 -19.20
N ALA A 323 43.97 -40.60 -19.20
CA ALA A 323 44.35 -39.38 -18.49
C ALA A 323 43.59 -38.14 -18.96
N SER A 324 43.43 -37.98 -20.28
CA SER A 324 42.67 -36.86 -20.86
C SER A 324 41.19 -36.88 -20.44
N MET A 325 40.56 -38.06 -20.42
CA MET A 325 39.17 -38.20 -19.99
C MET A 325 38.99 -37.96 -18.48
N LEU A 326 39.95 -38.38 -17.65
CA LEU A 326 39.97 -38.03 -16.22
C LEU A 326 40.12 -36.53 -15.99
N LEU A 327 40.92 -35.84 -16.81
CA LEU A 327 41.04 -34.39 -16.77
C LEU A 327 39.70 -33.70 -17.07
N PHE A 328 38.89 -34.17 -18.02
CA PHE A 328 37.56 -33.59 -18.26
C PHE A 328 36.56 -33.83 -17.12
N LEU A 329 36.73 -34.89 -16.33
CA LEU A 329 35.91 -35.16 -15.14
C LEU A 329 36.20 -34.17 -14.00
N VAL A 330 37.45 -33.72 -13.86
CA VAL A 330 37.91 -32.90 -12.72
C VAL A 330 38.13 -31.42 -13.09
N ALA A 331 38.59 -31.15 -14.31
CA ALA A 331 38.87 -29.79 -14.76
C ALA A 331 37.57 -29.07 -15.15
N PRO A 332 37.37 -27.82 -14.72
CA PRO A 332 36.16 -27.06 -14.99
C PRO A 332 36.20 -26.45 -16.40
N VAL A 333 36.15 -27.31 -17.42
CA VAL A 333 36.25 -26.94 -18.84
C VAL A 333 34.88 -26.53 -19.40
N PHE A 334 33.78 -27.04 -18.84
CA PHE A 334 32.44 -26.81 -19.37
C PHE A 334 31.79 -25.57 -18.76
N GLN A 335 31.28 -24.68 -19.63
CA GLN A 335 30.41 -23.57 -19.23
C GLN A 335 28.96 -24.05 -19.23
N VAL A 336 28.37 -24.18 -18.05
CA VAL A 336 26.98 -24.66 -17.91
C VAL A 336 26.09 -23.51 -17.45
N ARG A 337 24.96 -23.31 -18.13
CA ARG A 337 23.91 -22.40 -17.67
C ARG A 337 23.13 -23.07 -16.54
N GLN A 338 23.39 -22.68 -15.31
CA GLN A 338 22.71 -23.25 -14.15
C GLN A 338 21.30 -22.63 -14.02
N ASN A 339 20.27 -23.33 -14.48
CA ASN A 339 18.88 -22.93 -14.19
C ASN A 339 18.55 -23.36 -12.75
N SER A 340 18.90 -22.52 -11.77
CA SER A 340 18.62 -22.73 -10.34
C SER A 340 17.12 -22.90 -10.00
N GLY A 341 16.20 -22.71 -10.97
CA GLY A 341 14.76 -22.88 -10.77
C GLY A 341 14.27 -24.32 -10.64
N ASN A 342 15.06 -25.34 -11.00
CA ASN A 342 14.61 -26.74 -11.01
C ASN A 342 15.06 -27.58 -9.81
N MET A 343 16.04 -27.13 -9.00
CA MET A 343 16.45 -27.88 -7.80
C MET A 343 15.45 -27.74 -6.65
N SER A 344 14.71 -26.63 -6.58
CA SER A 344 13.69 -26.41 -5.55
C SER A 344 12.47 -27.31 -5.76
N THR A 345 12.05 -27.49 -7.02
CA THR A 345 10.92 -28.35 -7.39
C THR A 345 11.23 -29.83 -7.18
N MET A 346 12.46 -30.29 -7.48
CA MET A 346 12.85 -31.68 -7.19
C MET A 346 12.93 -31.97 -5.68
N ARG A 347 13.43 -31.04 -4.87
CA ARG A 347 13.56 -31.25 -3.41
C ARG A 347 12.21 -31.22 -2.67
N VAL A 348 11.25 -30.42 -3.15
CA VAL A 348 9.88 -30.42 -2.63
C VAL A 348 9.15 -31.71 -3.03
N GLN A 349 9.36 -32.20 -4.24
CA GLN A 349 8.73 -33.42 -4.72
C GLN A 349 9.28 -34.67 -4.03
N GLU A 350 10.58 -34.72 -3.71
CA GLU A 350 11.18 -35.77 -2.87
C GLU A 350 10.62 -35.74 -1.43
N SER A 351 10.49 -34.57 -0.80
CA SER A 351 9.94 -34.45 0.56
C SER A 351 8.47 -34.88 0.66
N LEU A 352 7.68 -34.69 -0.40
CA LEU A 352 6.28 -35.12 -0.45
C LEU A 352 6.15 -36.63 -0.63
N THR A 353 7.05 -37.26 -1.40
CA THR A 353 7.07 -38.73 -1.53
C THR A 353 7.55 -39.46 -0.29
N GLU A 354 8.43 -38.85 0.52
CA GLU A 354 8.92 -39.46 1.77
C GLU A 354 7.87 -39.44 2.88
N SER A 355 7.07 -38.37 2.97
CA SER A 355 5.98 -38.25 3.96
C SER A 355 4.83 -39.26 3.75
N THR A 356 4.65 -39.78 2.52
CA THR A 356 3.61 -40.78 2.22
C THR A 356 4.01 -42.22 2.52
N LYS A 357 5.27 -42.50 2.86
CA LYS A 357 5.75 -43.88 3.09
C LYS A 357 5.65 -44.35 4.54
N TYR A 358 5.46 -43.44 5.50
CA TYR A 358 5.30 -43.76 6.92
C TYR A 358 4.16 -42.92 7.53
N PRO A 359 2.92 -43.44 7.59
CA PRO A 359 1.87 -42.80 8.37
C PRO A 359 2.22 -42.90 9.86
N GLN A 360 2.30 -41.77 10.56
CA GLN A 360 2.38 -41.78 12.02
C GLN A 360 1.04 -42.25 12.61
N PRO A 361 1.03 -43.11 13.65
CA PRO A 361 -0.19 -43.49 14.34
C PRO A 361 -0.73 -42.33 15.19
N PRO A 362 -2.06 -42.25 15.41
CA PRO A 362 -2.69 -41.16 16.15
C PRO A 362 -2.26 -41.19 17.62
N THR A 363 -1.86 -40.03 18.13
CA THR A 363 -1.53 -39.82 19.54
C THR A 363 -2.82 -39.72 20.35
N GLU A 364 -3.07 -40.69 21.23
CA GLU A 364 -4.12 -40.61 22.24
C GLU A 364 -3.79 -39.48 23.23
N THR A 365 -4.72 -38.54 23.36
CA THR A 365 -4.73 -37.50 24.39
C THR A 365 -5.21 -38.10 25.72
N ALA A 366 -4.40 -37.96 26.76
CA ALA A 366 -4.83 -38.02 28.16
C ALA A 366 -5.30 -36.63 28.62
#